data_AF-A0A373VUH3-F1
#
_entry.id   AF-A0A373VUH3-F1
#
_cell.length_a   1.000
_cell.length_b   1.000
_cell.length_c   1.000
_cell.angle_alpha   90.00
_cell.angle_beta   90.00
_cell.angle_gamma   90.00
#
_symmetry.space_group_name_H-M   'P 1'
#
loop_
_entity.id
_entity.type
_entity.pdbx_description
1 polymer ?
#
loop_
_entity_poly.entity_id
_entity_poly.type
_entity_poly.pdbx_seq_one_letter_code
_entity_poly.pdbx_strand_id
1 'polypeptide(L)'
;MKNGKRIAALLGVVALLIIFCLPMFFALKGDFSQEAFMASLYTVLFVAVMGYVIWMVFRLVNKKKNEEDKRMIKNIVFDVGLVLVEFNWQSYLDSFHFDKEKRDKIAKATFQSEVWDERDKGLLEEREYREKFKALAPEYAEDIEDVIRNSTRCVTKMDYAETWTKYLKEQGYNLYILSNYSRYMLDGTKQNEMPFLKYMDGVIFSCDVNQMKPDIEIYQTLLSKFNLKAEETLFIDDRAENCQGAEKAGIHTIQFKDLKQAAKEMEETYGIK
;
A
#
# COMPACT_ATOMS: atom_id res chain seq x y z
N MET A 1 -15.67 -24.60 11.01
CA MET A 1 -16.57 -23.43 10.86
C MET A 1 -16.97 -23.07 9.41
N LYS A 2 -16.07 -23.13 8.41
CA LYS A 2 -16.38 -22.74 7.01
C LYS A 2 -17.48 -23.59 6.34
N ASN A 3 -17.53 -24.90 6.60
CA ASN A 3 -18.51 -25.81 5.97
C ASN A 3 -19.94 -25.62 6.49
N GLY A 4 -20.13 -25.30 7.77
CA GLY A 4 -21.46 -25.07 8.35
C GLY A 4 -22.17 -23.85 7.77
N LYS A 5 -21.43 -22.75 7.55
CA LYS A 5 -21.98 -21.53 6.93
C LYS A 5 -22.41 -21.76 5.47
N ARG A 6 -21.65 -22.57 4.71
CA ARG A 6 -22.00 -22.94 3.32
C ARG A 6 -23.26 -23.80 3.25
N ILE A 7 -23.39 -24.78 4.13
CA ILE A 7 -24.58 -25.66 4.18
C ILE A 7 -25.82 -24.85 4.56
N ALA A 8 -25.73 -23.95 5.55
CA ALA A 8 -26.83 -23.06 5.92
C ALA A 8 -27.25 -22.12 4.77
N ALA A 9 -26.29 -21.59 4.01
CA ALA A 9 -26.58 -20.76 2.84
C ALA A 9 -27.28 -21.55 1.73
N LEU A 10 -26.82 -22.78 1.44
CA LEU A 10 -27.46 -23.69 0.48
C LEU A 10 -28.90 -24.03 0.88
N LEU A 11 -29.14 -24.34 2.14
CA LEU A 11 -30.49 -24.60 2.67
C LEU A 11 -31.39 -23.36 2.54
N GLY A 12 -30.85 -22.16 2.80
CA GLY A 12 -31.56 -20.90 2.60
C GLY A 12 -31.95 -20.65 1.15
N VAL A 13 -31.06 -20.94 0.19
CA VAL A 13 -31.34 -20.83 -1.26
C VAL A 13 -32.43 -21.81 -1.68
N VAL A 14 -32.37 -23.06 -1.22
CA VAL A 14 -33.40 -24.07 -1.53
C VAL A 14 -34.76 -23.65 -0.96
N ALA A 15 -34.80 -23.13 0.27
CA ALA A 15 -36.03 -22.63 0.88
C ALA A 15 -36.62 -21.44 0.10
N LEU A 16 -35.78 -20.49 -0.34
CA LEU A 16 -36.21 -19.38 -1.19
C LEU A 16 -36.78 -19.90 -2.52
N LEU A 17 -36.09 -20.83 -3.20
CA LEU A 17 -36.59 -21.39 -4.46
C LEU A 17 -37.97 -22.06 -4.29
N ILE A 18 -38.19 -22.79 -3.21
CA ILE A 18 -39.50 -23.38 -2.89
C ILE A 18 -40.56 -22.30 -2.73
N ILE A 19 -40.26 -21.24 -1.97
CA ILE A 19 -41.20 -20.12 -1.74
C ILE A 19 -41.52 -19.39 -3.05
N PHE A 20 -40.53 -19.08 -3.88
CA PHE A 20 -40.73 -18.38 -5.16
C PHE A 20 -41.43 -19.24 -6.21
N CYS A 21 -41.31 -20.57 -6.16
CA CYS A 21 -42.02 -21.50 -7.04
C CYS A 21 -43.43 -21.87 -6.55
N LEU A 22 -43.79 -21.55 -5.31
CA LEU A 22 -45.10 -21.90 -4.71
C LEU A 22 -46.30 -21.40 -5.53
N PRO A 23 -46.33 -20.13 -6.02
CA PRO A 23 -47.44 -19.65 -6.84
C PRO A 23 -47.54 -20.37 -8.19
N MET A 24 -46.41 -20.73 -8.79
CA MET A 24 -46.35 -21.50 -10.04
C MET A 24 -46.86 -22.93 -9.83
N PHE A 25 -46.52 -23.55 -8.70
CA PHE A 25 -47.04 -24.87 -8.33
C PHE A 25 -48.56 -24.87 -8.17
N PHE A 26 -49.12 -23.85 -7.51
CA PHE A 26 -50.57 -23.69 -7.45
C PHE A 26 -51.14 -23.53 -8.86
N ALA A 27 -50.67 -22.55 -9.64
CA ALA A 27 -51.16 -22.29 -10.99
C ALA A 27 -51.20 -23.53 -11.92
N LEU A 28 -50.22 -24.44 -11.82
CA LEU A 28 -50.16 -25.67 -12.62
C LEU A 28 -51.12 -26.78 -12.14
N LYS A 29 -51.46 -26.82 -10.85
CA LYS A 29 -52.26 -27.91 -10.27
C LYS A 29 -53.77 -27.72 -10.42
N GLY A 30 -54.22 -26.48 -10.64
CA GLY A 30 -55.61 -26.14 -11.01
C GLY A 30 -56.69 -26.28 -9.92
N ASP A 31 -56.43 -26.99 -8.81
CA ASP A 31 -57.41 -27.29 -7.76
C ASP A 31 -57.00 -26.71 -6.39
N PHE A 32 -57.12 -25.39 -6.22
CA PHE A 32 -56.73 -24.67 -5.00
C PHE A 32 -57.68 -23.50 -4.71
N SER A 33 -57.85 -23.14 -3.44
CA SER A 33 -58.68 -21.99 -3.07
C SER A 33 -58.00 -20.68 -3.51
N GLN A 34 -58.80 -19.71 -3.96
CA GLN A 34 -58.33 -18.38 -4.35
C GLN A 34 -57.55 -17.71 -3.19
N GLU A 35 -57.95 -17.95 -1.95
CA GLU A 35 -57.26 -17.49 -0.74
C GLU A 35 -55.85 -18.07 -0.62
N ALA A 36 -55.66 -19.38 -0.85
CA ALA A 36 -54.34 -20.01 -0.75
C ALA A 36 -53.37 -19.51 -1.83
N PHE A 37 -53.87 -19.26 -3.04
CA PHE A 37 -53.08 -18.67 -4.11
C PHE A 37 -52.65 -17.25 -3.80
N MET A 38 -53.58 -16.40 -3.34
CA MET A 38 -53.26 -15.04 -2.93
C MET A 38 -52.27 -15.01 -1.77
N ALA A 39 -52.42 -15.89 -0.78
CA ALA A 39 -51.45 -16.02 0.32
C ALA A 39 -50.05 -16.39 -0.19
N SER A 40 -49.94 -17.26 -1.20
CA SER A 40 -48.64 -17.61 -1.81
C SER A 40 -48.01 -16.41 -2.52
N LEU A 41 -48.79 -15.61 -3.26
CA LEU A 41 -48.30 -14.39 -3.92
C LEU A 41 -47.83 -13.35 -2.90
N TYR A 42 -48.61 -13.12 -1.84
CA TYR A 42 -48.21 -12.21 -0.76
C TYR A 42 -46.95 -12.70 -0.04
N THR A 43 -46.78 -14.01 0.13
CA THR A 43 -45.59 -14.59 0.75
C THR A 43 -44.35 -14.35 -0.11
N VAL A 44 -44.44 -14.55 -1.44
CA VAL A 44 -43.34 -14.25 -2.36
C VAL A 44 -42.98 -12.77 -2.32
N LEU A 45 -43.99 -11.89 -2.39
CA LEU A 45 -43.76 -10.44 -2.34
C LEU A 45 -43.11 -10.04 -1.01
N PHE A 46 -43.61 -10.55 0.11
CA PHE A 46 -43.08 -10.26 1.44
C PHE A 46 -41.64 -10.73 1.60
N VAL A 47 -41.31 -11.96 1.18
CA VAL A 47 -39.95 -12.51 1.26
C VAL A 47 -38.98 -11.74 0.35
N ALA A 48 -39.42 -11.35 -0.85
CA ALA A 48 -38.62 -10.50 -1.74
C ALA A 48 -38.31 -9.14 -1.12
N VAL A 49 -39.33 -8.45 -0.59
CA VAL A 49 -39.18 -7.15 0.07
C VAL A 49 -38.29 -7.28 1.31
N MET A 50 -38.51 -8.29 2.14
CA MET A 50 -37.72 -8.51 3.35
C MET A 50 -36.27 -8.84 3.03
N GLY A 51 -36.02 -9.66 2.00
CA GLY A 51 -34.66 -9.96 1.52
C GLY A 51 -33.93 -8.71 1.04
N TYR A 52 -34.62 -7.84 0.31
CA TYR A 52 -34.07 -6.55 -0.13
C TYR A 52 -33.78 -5.61 1.05
N VAL A 53 -34.70 -5.51 2.01
CA VAL A 53 -34.51 -4.70 3.24
C VAL A 53 -33.33 -5.20 4.06
N ILE A 54 -33.22 -6.52 4.26
CA ILE A 54 -32.09 -7.14 4.97
C ILE A 54 -30.76 -6.83 4.25
N TRP A 55 -30.73 -6.97 2.92
CA TRP A 55 -29.55 -6.63 2.13
C TRP A 55 -29.18 -5.15 2.24
N MET A 56 -30.16 -4.25 2.19
CA MET A 56 -29.96 -2.80 2.34
C MET A 56 -29.43 -2.45 3.73
N VAL A 57 -30.00 -3.01 4.79
CA VAL A 57 -29.52 -2.83 6.18
C VAL A 57 -28.11 -3.38 6.33
N PHE A 58 -27.83 -4.58 5.82
CA PHE A 58 -26.48 -5.16 5.83
C PHE A 58 -25.46 -4.25 5.14
N ARG A 59 -25.84 -3.68 3.98
CA ARG A 59 -25.00 -2.72 3.24
C ARG A 59 -24.75 -1.44 4.04
N LEU A 60 -25.77 -0.89 4.71
CA LEU A 60 -25.65 0.30 5.54
C LEU A 60 -24.77 0.07 6.77
N VAL A 61 -24.95 -1.05 7.47
CA VAL A 61 -24.15 -1.44 8.63
C VAL A 61 -22.68 -1.63 8.24
N ASN A 62 -22.41 -2.34 7.15
CA ASN A 62 -21.03 -2.52 6.68
C ASN A 62 -20.38 -1.24 6.18
N LYS A 63 -21.15 -0.34 5.54
CA LYS A 63 -20.64 0.99 5.17
C LYS A 63 -20.19 1.76 6.41
N LYS A 64 -21.03 1.79 7.45
CA LYS A 64 -20.71 2.49 8.71
C LYS A 64 -19.50 1.88 9.41
N LYS A 65 -19.41 0.55 9.45
CA LYS A 65 -18.25 -0.15 10.01
C LYS A 65 -16.95 0.19 9.26
N ASN A 66 -16.97 0.18 7.93
CA ASN A 66 -15.80 0.58 7.14
C ASN A 66 -15.40 2.05 7.36
N GLU A 67 -16.36 2.95 7.61
CA GLU A 67 -16.08 4.35 7.97
C GLU A 67 -15.53 4.49 9.39
N GLU A 68 -15.99 3.67 10.34
CA GLU A 68 -15.43 3.60 11.71
C GLU A 68 -14.02 3.01 11.70
N ASP A 69 -13.78 1.92 10.98
CA ASP A 69 -12.45 1.29 10.84
C ASP A 69 -11.44 2.28 10.23
N LYS A 70 -11.85 3.08 9.21
CA LYS A 70 -11.03 4.18 8.67
C LYS A 70 -10.71 5.28 9.68
N ARG A 71 -11.56 5.52 10.68
CA ARG A 71 -11.30 6.50 11.75
C ARG A 71 -10.45 5.96 12.90
N MET A 72 -10.02 4.70 12.82
CA MET A 72 -9.29 3.99 13.87
C MET A 72 -7.81 3.73 13.53
N ILE A 73 -7.24 4.47 12.56
CA ILE A 73 -5.81 4.38 12.24
C ILE A 73 -4.99 4.64 13.52
N LYS A 74 -4.09 3.70 13.82
CA LYS A 74 -3.14 3.78 14.94
C LYS A 74 -1.70 3.81 14.45
N ASN A 75 -1.45 3.21 13.29
CA ASN A 75 -0.12 3.02 12.75
C ASN A 75 0.00 3.80 11.44
N ILE A 76 1.04 4.61 11.31
CA ILE A 76 1.37 5.33 10.08
C ILE A 76 2.73 4.84 9.61
N VAL A 77 2.77 4.36 8.38
CA VAL A 77 3.94 3.78 7.74
C VAL A 77 4.33 4.71 6.61
N PHE A 78 5.58 5.19 6.61
CA PHE A 78 6.11 6.06 5.57
C PHE A 78 7.06 5.31 4.65
N ASP A 79 6.96 5.60 3.36
CA ASP A 79 8.15 5.53 2.51
C ASP A 79 9.15 6.63 2.89
N VAL A 80 10.39 6.48 2.43
CA VAL A 80 11.47 7.44 2.64
C VAL A 80 11.68 8.29 1.40
N GLY A 81 11.97 7.68 0.25
CA GLY A 81 12.23 8.40 -1.00
C GLY A 81 11.01 9.20 -1.46
N LEU A 82 11.23 10.47 -1.81
CA LEU A 82 10.20 11.43 -2.26
C LEU A 82 9.04 11.69 -1.26
N VAL A 83 9.08 11.12 -0.05
CA VAL A 83 8.13 11.35 1.05
C VAL A 83 8.78 12.03 2.24
N LEU A 84 9.91 11.52 2.74
CA LEU A 84 10.65 12.10 3.88
C LEU A 84 12.04 12.62 3.50
N VAL A 85 12.57 12.16 2.35
CA VAL A 85 13.80 12.68 1.74
C VAL A 85 13.56 12.95 0.27
N GLU A 86 14.26 13.93 -0.30
CA GLU A 86 14.36 14.14 -1.74
C GLU A 86 15.34 13.15 -2.37
N PHE A 87 15.18 12.93 -3.67
CA PHE A 87 16.07 12.12 -4.49
C PHE A 87 16.40 12.85 -5.80
N ASN A 88 17.36 13.77 -5.74
CA ASN A 88 17.70 14.72 -6.79
C ASN A 88 18.88 14.22 -7.65
N TRP A 89 18.76 13.01 -8.21
CA TRP A 89 19.84 12.42 -9.01
C TRP A 89 20.17 13.21 -10.28
N GLN A 90 19.20 13.95 -10.85
CA GLN A 90 19.43 14.80 -12.02
C GLN A 90 20.39 15.95 -11.70
N SER A 91 20.10 16.74 -10.66
CA SER A 91 20.97 17.84 -10.24
C SER A 91 22.32 17.34 -9.75
N TYR A 92 22.35 16.16 -9.12
CA TYR A 92 23.59 15.48 -8.76
C TYR A 92 24.44 15.16 -10.00
N LEU A 93 23.87 14.56 -11.05
CA LEU A 93 24.59 14.31 -12.30
C LEU A 93 25.02 15.61 -13.01
N ASP A 94 24.18 16.64 -12.97
CA ASP A 94 24.49 17.94 -13.59
C ASP A 94 25.73 18.58 -12.94
N SER A 95 26.03 18.27 -11.68
CA SER A 95 27.22 18.76 -10.95
C SER A 95 28.55 18.22 -11.50
N PHE A 96 28.52 17.17 -12.31
CA PHE A 96 29.72 16.63 -12.97
C PHE A 96 30.05 17.37 -14.28
N HIS A 97 29.15 18.24 -14.76
CA HIS A 97 29.35 19.05 -15.97
C HIS A 97 29.68 18.23 -17.24
N PHE A 98 29.16 17.01 -17.35
CA PHE A 98 29.27 16.21 -18.56
C PHE A 98 28.52 16.86 -19.73
N ASP A 99 28.99 16.62 -20.96
CA ASP A 99 28.18 16.91 -22.14
C ASP A 99 26.89 16.07 -22.14
N LYS A 100 25.89 16.51 -22.91
CA LYS A 100 24.56 15.90 -22.91
C LYS A 100 24.58 14.41 -23.27
N GLU A 101 25.38 14.02 -24.26
CA GLU A 101 25.41 12.61 -24.72
C GLU A 101 25.96 11.71 -23.61
N LYS A 102 27.09 12.11 -23.04
CA LYS A 102 27.73 11.39 -21.93
C LYS A 102 26.82 11.31 -20.71
N ARG A 103 26.20 12.44 -20.32
CA ARG A 103 25.26 12.51 -19.20
C ARG A 103 24.09 11.53 -19.39
N ASP A 104 23.47 11.52 -20.56
CA ASP A 104 22.30 10.68 -20.84
C ASP A 104 22.68 9.19 -20.83
N LYS A 105 23.86 8.82 -21.34
CA LYS A 105 24.37 7.44 -21.26
C LYS A 105 24.68 7.02 -19.82
N ILE A 106 25.32 7.88 -19.02
CA ILE A 106 25.59 7.60 -17.61
C ILE A 106 24.28 7.48 -16.81
N ALA A 107 23.31 8.36 -17.03
CA ALA A 107 22.00 8.27 -16.37
C ALA A 107 21.30 6.92 -16.64
N LYS A 108 21.31 6.48 -17.91
CA LYS A 108 20.78 5.18 -18.34
C LYS A 108 21.53 4.00 -17.74
N ALA A 109 22.84 4.11 -17.59
CA ALA A 109 23.69 3.09 -16.99
C ALA A 109 23.63 3.08 -15.46
N THR A 110 23.05 4.10 -14.81
CA THR A 110 23.04 4.26 -13.34
C THR A 110 21.60 4.37 -12.83
N PHE A 111 21.13 5.57 -12.49
CA PHE A 111 19.85 5.84 -11.82
C PHE A 111 18.60 5.40 -12.59
N GLN A 112 18.71 5.16 -13.89
CA GLN A 112 17.60 4.70 -14.74
C GLN A 112 17.75 3.23 -15.17
N SER A 113 18.74 2.52 -14.63
CA SER A 113 19.01 1.11 -14.99
C SER A 113 18.26 0.13 -14.11
N GLU A 114 17.98 -1.06 -14.63
CA GLU A 114 17.47 -2.18 -13.82
C GLU A 114 18.45 -2.58 -12.70
N VAL A 115 19.75 -2.35 -12.90
CA VAL A 115 20.78 -2.60 -11.87
C VAL A 115 20.56 -1.72 -10.64
N TRP A 116 20.06 -0.49 -10.82
CA TRP A 116 19.70 0.40 -9.72
C TRP A 116 18.54 -0.17 -8.92
N ASP A 117 17.48 -0.62 -9.60
CA ASP A 117 16.32 -1.22 -8.95
C ASP A 117 16.67 -2.56 -8.26
N GLU A 118 17.51 -3.39 -8.88
CA GLU A 118 18.02 -4.64 -8.28
C GLU A 118 18.85 -4.41 -7.01
N ARG A 119 19.54 -3.26 -6.94
CA ARG A 119 20.40 -2.89 -5.80
C ARG A 119 19.60 -2.72 -4.52
N ASP A 120 18.34 -2.33 -4.62
CA ASP A 120 17.44 -2.20 -3.46
C ASP A 120 17.11 -3.56 -2.81
N LYS A 121 17.23 -4.69 -3.52
CA LYS A 121 17.04 -6.03 -2.92
C LYS A 121 18.17 -6.40 -1.95
N GLY A 122 19.36 -5.81 -2.10
CA GLY A 122 20.53 -6.10 -1.26
C GLY A 122 21.03 -7.55 -1.37
N LEU A 123 21.00 -8.14 -2.56
CA LEU A 123 21.41 -9.54 -2.78
C LEU A 123 22.91 -9.70 -3.09
N LEU A 124 23.58 -8.64 -3.52
CA LEU A 124 25.00 -8.62 -3.87
C LEU A 124 25.76 -7.59 -3.05
N GLU A 125 27.08 -7.71 -3.02
CA GLU A 125 27.94 -6.70 -2.45
C GLU A 125 27.98 -5.44 -3.34
N GLU A 126 28.16 -4.26 -2.75
CA GLU A 126 28.17 -2.99 -3.50
C GLU A 126 29.21 -3.00 -4.64
N ARG A 127 30.35 -3.66 -4.44
CA ARG A 127 31.38 -3.78 -5.48
C ARG A 127 30.84 -4.48 -6.73
N GLU A 128 30.00 -5.51 -6.58
CA GLU A 128 29.42 -6.25 -7.70
C GLU A 128 28.42 -5.39 -8.48
N TYR A 129 27.62 -4.59 -7.78
CA TYR A 129 26.73 -3.62 -8.42
C TYR A 129 27.51 -2.55 -9.19
N ARG A 130 28.62 -2.04 -8.65
CA ARG A 130 29.50 -1.09 -9.37
C ARG A 130 30.05 -1.68 -10.67
N GLU A 131 30.49 -2.94 -10.67
CA GLU A 131 30.91 -3.60 -11.92
C GLU A 131 29.75 -3.75 -12.91
N LYS A 132 28.54 -4.11 -12.43
CA LYS A 132 27.35 -4.16 -13.29
C LYS A 132 27.03 -2.81 -13.92
N PHE A 133 27.07 -1.71 -13.17
CA PHE A 133 26.84 -0.36 -13.71
C PHE A 133 27.87 0.00 -14.79
N LYS A 134 29.17 -0.25 -14.53
CA LYS A 134 30.24 0.00 -15.52
C LYS A 134 30.06 -0.81 -16.79
N ALA A 135 29.57 -2.05 -16.68
CA ALA A 135 29.33 -2.90 -17.84
C ALA A 135 28.21 -2.38 -18.76
N LEU A 136 27.29 -1.53 -18.26
CA LEU A 136 26.21 -0.94 -19.06
C LEU A 136 26.67 0.18 -19.99
N ALA A 137 27.79 0.85 -19.68
CA ALA A 137 28.44 1.82 -20.57
C ALA A 137 29.96 1.81 -20.34
N PRO A 138 30.68 0.80 -20.86
CA PRO A 138 32.11 0.60 -20.60
C PRO A 138 32.98 1.78 -21.01
N GLU A 139 32.56 2.57 -22.00
CA GLU A 139 33.26 3.78 -22.45
C GLU A 139 33.32 4.90 -21.39
N TYR A 140 32.45 4.85 -20.37
CA TYR A 140 32.38 5.82 -19.26
C TYR A 140 32.54 5.16 -17.90
N ALA A 141 33.22 4.01 -17.84
CA ALA A 141 33.35 3.21 -16.62
C ALA A 141 33.90 3.99 -15.41
N GLU A 142 34.91 4.84 -15.62
CA GLU A 142 35.49 5.65 -14.54
C GLU A 142 34.52 6.73 -14.03
N ASP A 143 33.82 7.41 -14.94
CA ASP A 143 32.81 8.41 -14.56
C ASP A 143 31.63 7.76 -13.83
N ILE A 144 31.22 6.56 -14.25
CA ILE A 144 30.18 5.77 -13.58
C ILE A 144 30.62 5.36 -12.18
N GLU A 145 31.86 4.92 -12.00
CA GLU A 145 32.40 4.62 -10.67
C GLU A 145 32.32 5.85 -9.76
N ASP A 146 32.72 7.04 -10.24
CA ASP A 146 32.66 8.27 -9.46
C ASP A 146 31.23 8.71 -9.12
N VAL A 147 30.30 8.58 -10.06
CA VAL A 147 28.87 8.84 -9.87
C VAL A 147 28.25 7.89 -8.85
N ILE A 148 28.53 6.59 -8.92
CA ILE A 148 27.94 5.63 -7.99
C ILE A 148 28.59 5.71 -6.61
N ARG A 149 29.91 5.89 -6.53
CA ARG A 149 30.63 6.04 -5.26
C ARG A 149 30.12 7.23 -4.44
N ASN A 150 29.72 8.31 -5.11
CA ASN A 150 29.23 9.52 -4.45
C ASN A 150 27.70 9.66 -4.50
N SER A 151 26.96 8.58 -4.82
CA SER A 151 25.52 8.64 -5.07
C SER A 151 24.71 9.06 -3.85
N THR A 152 25.23 8.89 -2.63
CA THR A 152 24.55 9.33 -1.39
C THR A 152 24.24 10.83 -1.38
N ARG A 153 25.02 11.63 -2.13
CA ARG A 153 24.84 13.09 -2.26
C ARG A 153 23.57 13.50 -3.02
N CYS A 154 22.89 12.58 -3.70
CA CYS A 154 21.62 12.89 -4.34
C CYS A 154 20.42 12.78 -3.39
N VAL A 155 20.63 12.41 -2.13
CA VAL A 155 19.60 12.33 -1.10
C VAL A 155 19.75 13.49 -0.15
N THR A 156 18.66 14.20 0.10
CA THR A 156 18.59 15.30 1.07
C THR A 156 17.31 15.20 1.86
N LYS A 157 17.34 15.44 3.17
CA LYS A 157 16.12 15.43 3.98
C LYS A 157 15.11 16.48 3.50
N MET A 158 13.81 16.14 3.56
CA MET A 158 12.75 17.14 3.39
C MET A 158 12.66 18.02 4.65
N ASP A 159 12.48 19.32 4.48
CA ASP A 159 12.40 20.28 5.61
C ASP A 159 11.28 19.95 6.59
N TYR A 160 10.18 19.37 6.09
CA TYR A 160 9.03 19.00 6.92
C TYR A 160 9.16 17.63 7.59
N ALA A 161 10.07 16.75 7.16
CA ALA A 161 10.06 15.34 7.57
C ALA A 161 10.18 15.17 9.09
N GLU A 162 11.10 15.91 9.71
CA GLU A 162 11.30 15.82 11.16
C GLU A 162 10.13 16.42 11.94
N THR A 163 9.62 17.58 11.51
CA THR A 163 8.49 18.24 12.16
C THR A 163 7.21 17.42 12.04
N TRP A 164 6.96 16.83 10.87
CA TRP A 164 5.75 16.05 10.61
C TRP A 164 5.72 14.75 11.41
N THR A 165 6.82 13.99 11.38
CA THR A 165 6.94 12.74 12.14
C THR A 165 6.91 12.99 13.65
N LYS A 166 7.58 14.04 14.14
CA LYS A 166 7.47 14.45 15.56
C LYS A 166 6.02 14.73 15.95
N TYR A 167 5.32 15.56 15.16
CA TYR A 167 3.96 15.95 15.45
C TYR A 167 3.01 14.74 15.51
N LEU A 168 3.07 13.84 14.53
CA LEU A 168 2.24 12.63 14.52
C LEU A 168 2.55 11.72 15.72
N LYS A 169 3.83 11.63 16.11
CA LYS A 169 4.24 10.89 17.31
C LYS A 169 3.63 11.48 18.59
N GLU A 170 3.62 12.81 18.71
CA GLU A 170 3.02 13.54 19.82
C GLU A 170 1.48 13.41 19.86
N GLN A 171 0.83 13.20 18.71
CA GLN A 171 -0.60 12.86 18.63
C GLN A 171 -0.91 11.41 19.06
N GLY A 172 0.11 10.59 19.33
CA GLY A 172 -0.05 9.23 19.83
C GLY A 172 -0.13 8.15 18.75
N TYR A 173 0.20 8.46 17.49
CA TYR A 173 0.34 7.46 16.44
C TYR A 173 1.64 6.67 16.60
N ASN A 174 1.59 5.39 16.23
CA ASN A 174 2.79 4.57 16.06
C ASN A 174 3.35 4.81 14.65
N LEU A 175 4.64 5.07 14.54
CA LEU A 175 5.26 5.46 13.28
C LEU A 175 6.26 4.39 12.81
N TYR A 176 6.20 4.05 11.53
CA TYR A 176 7.05 3.03 10.93
C TYR A 176 7.62 3.47 9.59
N ILE A 177 8.74 2.85 9.20
CA ILE A 177 9.31 2.98 7.85
C ILE A 177 9.16 1.67 7.08
N LEU A 178 8.76 1.78 5.81
CA LEU A 178 8.82 0.71 4.81
C LEU A 178 9.36 1.27 3.49
N SER A 179 10.65 1.07 3.21
CA SER A 179 11.30 1.67 2.05
C SER A 179 12.15 0.70 1.25
N ASN A 180 12.06 0.81 -0.09
CA ASN A 180 13.05 0.22 -0.99
C ASN A 180 14.30 1.09 -0.93
N TYR A 181 15.41 0.53 -0.45
CA TYR A 181 16.63 1.27 -0.20
C TYR A 181 17.82 0.32 -0.19
N SER A 182 18.80 0.54 -1.06
CA SER A 182 20.06 -0.21 -1.05
C SER A 182 20.88 0.02 0.22
N ARG A 183 21.66 -1.01 0.62
CA ARG A 183 22.53 -0.97 1.80
C ARG A 183 23.50 0.21 1.77
N TYR A 184 24.19 0.40 0.64
CA TYR A 184 25.18 1.46 0.50
C TYR A 184 24.59 2.86 0.67
N MET A 185 23.42 3.09 0.06
CA MET A 185 22.72 4.36 0.24
C MET A 185 22.33 4.54 1.70
N LEU A 186 21.75 3.50 2.34
CA LEU A 186 21.29 3.56 3.71
C LEU A 186 22.42 3.92 4.67
N ASP A 187 23.55 3.21 4.57
CA ASP A 187 24.70 3.42 5.44
C ASP A 187 25.27 4.85 5.28
N GLY A 188 25.23 5.40 4.07
CA GLY A 188 25.73 6.74 3.77
C GLY A 188 24.80 7.90 4.13
N THR A 189 23.48 7.68 4.20
CA THR A 189 22.49 8.76 4.38
C THR A 189 21.78 8.72 5.74
N LYS A 190 21.69 7.54 6.39
CA LYS A 190 20.92 7.34 7.63
C LYS A 190 21.27 8.32 8.75
N GLN A 191 22.55 8.64 8.92
CA GLN A 191 23.00 9.50 10.02
C GLN A 191 22.61 10.97 9.83
N ASN A 192 22.72 11.50 8.61
CA ASN A 192 22.63 12.94 8.35
C ASN A 192 21.31 13.35 7.69
N GLU A 193 20.76 12.50 6.83
CA GLU A 193 19.58 12.81 6.01
C GLU A 193 18.29 12.20 6.58
N MET A 194 18.38 11.37 7.62
CA MET A 194 17.21 10.71 8.22
C MET A 194 17.06 10.96 9.73
N PRO A 195 17.14 12.21 10.23
CA PRO A 195 17.02 12.50 11.66
C PRO A 195 15.64 12.14 12.23
N PHE A 196 14.62 12.03 11.39
CA PHE A 196 13.26 11.61 11.76
C PHE A 196 13.17 10.15 12.23
N LEU A 197 14.18 9.31 11.96
CA LEU A 197 14.17 7.89 12.39
C LEU A 197 14.05 7.73 13.91
N LYS A 198 14.46 8.72 14.70
CA LYS A 198 14.31 8.69 16.16
C LYS A 198 12.86 8.69 16.66
N TYR A 199 11.90 9.05 15.81
CA TYR A 199 10.46 9.02 16.15
C TYR A 199 9.78 7.71 15.75
N MET A 200 10.49 6.82 15.04
CA MET A 200 9.94 5.58 14.51
C MET A 200 9.95 4.48 15.57
N ASP A 201 8.83 3.77 15.70
CA ASP A 201 8.69 2.57 16.53
C ASP A 201 9.32 1.33 15.87
N GLY A 202 9.43 1.35 14.53
CA GLY A 202 10.05 0.28 13.77
C GLY A 202 10.41 0.68 12.35
N VAL A 203 11.43 0.04 11.79
CA VAL A 203 11.90 0.30 10.42
C VAL A 203 12.10 -1.01 9.65
N ILE A 204 11.76 -0.98 8.36
CA ILE A 204 12.10 -2.00 7.38
C ILE A 204 12.64 -1.30 6.13
N PHE A 205 13.92 -1.55 5.85
CA PHE A 205 14.54 -1.26 4.56
C PHE A 205 14.64 -2.57 3.77
N SER A 206 14.35 -2.53 2.47
CA SER A 206 14.36 -3.72 1.61
C SER A 206 15.66 -4.51 1.68
N CYS A 207 16.81 -3.84 1.75
CA CYS A 207 18.13 -4.47 1.86
C CYS A 207 18.38 -5.19 3.20
N ASP A 208 17.59 -4.95 4.25
CA ASP A 208 17.68 -5.67 5.53
C ASP A 208 16.89 -6.98 5.52
N VAL A 209 15.90 -7.11 4.63
CA VAL A 209 14.95 -8.24 4.60
C VAL A 209 14.91 -8.98 3.26
N ASN A 210 15.68 -8.51 2.26
CA ASN A 210 15.72 -9.03 0.89
C ASN A 210 14.35 -9.15 0.22
N GLN A 211 13.46 -8.22 0.53
CA GLN A 211 12.10 -8.11 -0.02
C GLN A 211 11.89 -6.66 -0.45
N MET A 212 11.08 -6.43 -1.49
CA MET A 212 10.85 -5.09 -2.02
C MET A 212 9.37 -4.82 -2.24
N LYS A 213 8.98 -3.56 -2.10
CA LYS A 213 7.70 -3.08 -2.64
C LYS A 213 7.76 -3.15 -4.17
N PRO A 214 6.67 -3.52 -4.88
CA PRO A 214 5.31 -3.72 -4.37
C PRO A 214 4.95 -5.18 -4.04
N ASP A 215 5.94 -6.06 -3.82
CA ASP A 215 5.69 -7.48 -3.54
C ASP A 215 4.97 -7.64 -2.19
N ILE A 216 3.94 -8.49 -2.13
CA ILE A 216 3.04 -8.58 -0.96
C ILE A 216 3.78 -9.01 0.31
N GLU A 217 4.87 -9.76 0.15
CA GLU A 217 5.71 -10.33 1.19
C GLU A 217 6.28 -9.24 2.12
N ILE A 218 6.70 -8.09 1.59
CA ILE A 218 7.30 -7.04 2.42
C ILE A 218 6.28 -6.39 3.37
N TYR A 219 5.03 -6.24 2.91
CA TYR A 219 3.93 -5.73 3.74
C TYR A 219 3.52 -6.76 4.80
N GLN A 220 3.52 -8.05 4.46
CA GLN A 220 3.26 -9.12 5.44
C GLN A 220 4.37 -9.20 6.50
N THR A 221 5.64 -8.99 6.10
CA THR A 221 6.77 -8.88 7.02
C THR A 221 6.59 -7.68 7.95
N LEU A 222 6.18 -6.51 7.44
CA LEU A 222 5.86 -5.34 8.27
C LEU A 222 4.79 -5.64 9.32
N LEU A 223 3.64 -6.17 8.88
CA LEU A 223 2.51 -6.46 9.76
C LEU A 223 2.87 -7.49 10.84
N SER A 224 3.58 -8.56 10.46
CA SER A 224 3.95 -9.63 11.39
C SER A 224 5.07 -9.21 12.36
N LYS A 225 6.12 -8.54 11.87
CA LYS A 225 7.28 -8.13 12.67
C LYS A 225 6.90 -7.17 13.80
N PHE A 226 5.97 -6.26 13.53
CA PHE A 226 5.52 -5.26 14.51
C PHE A 226 4.13 -5.53 15.08
N ASN A 227 3.54 -6.69 14.78
CA ASN A 227 2.21 -7.11 15.25
C ASN A 227 1.12 -6.05 14.94
N LEU A 228 1.15 -5.51 13.73
CA LEU A 228 0.20 -4.50 13.26
C LEU A 228 -1.04 -5.17 12.67
N LYS A 229 -2.19 -4.51 12.85
CA LYS A 229 -3.41 -4.83 12.13
C LYS A 229 -3.48 -4.01 10.86
N ALA A 230 -3.72 -4.66 9.72
CA ALA A 230 -3.74 -4.00 8.43
C ALA A 230 -4.82 -2.91 8.37
N GLU A 231 -6.00 -3.20 8.93
CA GLU A 231 -7.13 -2.27 9.01
C GLU A 231 -6.92 -1.07 9.94
N GLU A 232 -5.89 -1.09 10.81
CA GLU A 232 -5.52 0.05 11.68
C GLU A 232 -4.24 0.75 11.19
N THR A 233 -3.78 0.42 9.97
CA THR A 233 -2.49 0.87 9.42
C THR A 233 -2.68 1.66 8.14
N LEU A 234 -2.05 2.84 8.07
CA LEU A 234 -2.00 3.72 6.91
C LEU A 234 -0.58 3.75 6.34
N PHE A 235 -0.44 3.50 5.05
CA PHE A 235 0.82 3.58 4.31
C PHE A 235 0.83 4.78 3.37
N ILE A 236 1.91 5.56 3.43
CA ILE A 236 2.10 6.79 2.64
C ILE A 236 3.32 6.59 1.75
N ASP A 237 3.11 6.57 0.44
CA ASP A 237 4.14 6.27 -0.58
C ASP A 237 3.82 7.05 -1.86
N ASP A 238 4.84 7.53 -2.57
CA ASP A 238 4.65 8.31 -3.79
C ASP A 238 4.24 7.46 -5.00
N ARG A 239 4.59 6.17 -5.00
CA ARG A 239 4.38 5.25 -6.12
C ARG A 239 3.04 4.52 -6.00
N ALA A 240 2.22 4.64 -7.04
CA ALA A 240 0.92 4.00 -7.10
C ALA A 240 1.00 2.46 -6.99
N GLU A 241 2.05 1.84 -7.56
CA GLU A 241 2.24 0.39 -7.50
C GLU A 241 2.49 -0.09 -6.06
N ASN A 242 3.23 0.68 -5.28
CA ASN A 242 3.50 0.39 -3.87
C ASN A 242 2.23 0.51 -3.02
N CYS A 243 1.40 1.53 -3.29
CA CYS A 243 0.08 1.63 -2.66
C CYS A 243 -0.80 0.42 -3.01
N GLN A 244 -0.86 0.02 -4.28
CA GLN A 244 -1.63 -1.18 -4.68
C GLN A 244 -1.12 -2.46 -4.00
N GLY A 245 0.20 -2.59 -3.80
CA GLY A 245 0.80 -3.68 -3.04
C GLY A 245 0.31 -3.72 -1.57
N ALA A 246 0.33 -2.56 -0.91
CA ALA A 246 -0.15 -2.41 0.47
C ALA A 246 -1.66 -2.68 0.59
N GLU A 247 -2.47 -2.21 -0.35
CA GLU A 247 -3.93 -2.44 -0.39
C GLU A 247 -4.26 -3.93 -0.51
N LYS A 248 -3.48 -4.69 -1.29
CA LYS A 248 -3.62 -6.16 -1.37
C LYS A 248 -3.32 -6.85 -0.04
N ALA A 249 -2.46 -6.26 0.79
CA ALA A 249 -2.21 -6.72 2.16
C ALA A 249 -3.26 -6.22 3.17
N GLY A 250 -4.28 -5.47 2.73
CA GLY A 250 -5.35 -4.93 3.57
C GLY A 250 -4.98 -3.62 4.28
N ILE A 251 -3.88 -2.98 3.91
CA ILE A 251 -3.38 -1.74 4.51
C ILE A 251 -4.05 -0.54 3.81
N HIS A 252 -4.44 0.48 4.57
CA HIS A 252 -4.93 1.73 4.02
C HIS A 252 -3.79 2.52 3.37
N THR A 253 -4.08 3.28 2.32
CA THR A 253 -3.05 3.98 1.54
C THR A 253 -3.40 5.43 1.27
N ILE A 254 -2.37 6.25 1.11
CA ILE A 254 -2.41 7.57 0.48
C ILE A 254 -1.24 7.59 -0.50
N GLN A 255 -1.54 7.83 -1.78
CA GLN A 255 -0.48 8.13 -2.74
C GLN A 255 0.02 9.56 -2.50
N PHE A 256 1.25 9.67 -2.03
CA PHE A 256 1.88 10.94 -1.67
C PHE A 256 2.23 11.75 -2.92
N LYS A 257 1.79 13.00 -2.96
CA LYS A 257 2.20 13.97 -3.99
C LYS A 257 2.94 15.15 -3.37
N ASP A 258 2.39 15.63 -2.26
CA ASP A 258 2.99 16.65 -1.41
C ASP A 258 2.36 16.59 -0.01
N LEU A 259 3.02 17.24 0.95
CA LEU A 259 2.58 17.26 2.35
C LEU A 259 1.16 17.82 2.51
N LYS A 260 0.78 18.84 1.74
CA LYS A 260 -0.51 19.52 1.88
C LYS A 260 -1.65 18.61 1.43
N GLN A 261 -1.46 17.90 0.31
CA GLN A 261 -2.40 16.90 -0.16
C GLN A 261 -2.50 15.73 0.82
N ALA A 262 -1.37 15.19 1.28
CA ALA A 262 -1.36 14.09 2.23
C ALA A 262 -2.08 14.45 3.53
N ALA A 263 -1.76 15.60 4.14
CA ALA A 263 -2.40 16.07 5.37
C ALA A 263 -3.92 16.26 5.19
N LYS A 264 -4.35 16.87 4.08
CA LYS A 264 -5.78 17.03 3.78
C LYS A 264 -6.49 15.69 3.66
N GLU A 265 -5.90 14.73 2.95
CA GLU A 265 -6.50 13.41 2.76
C GLU A 265 -6.53 12.59 4.05
N MET A 266 -5.47 12.71 4.88
CA MET A 266 -5.41 12.17 6.23
C MET A 266 -6.55 12.69 7.11
N GLU A 267 -6.83 13.99 7.05
CA GLU A 267 -7.92 14.61 7.81
C GLU A 267 -9.30 14.18 7.28
N GLU A 268 -9.55 14.34 5.97
CA GLU A 268 -10.86 14.09 5.36
C GLU A 268 -11.26 12.61 5.39
N THR A 269 -10.31 11.70 5.22
CA THR A 269 -10.59 10.26 5.08
C THR A 269 -10.46 9.52 6.41
N TYR A 270 -9.45 9.86 7.20
CA TYR A 270 -9.06 9.10 8.40
C TYR A 270 -9.24 9.90 9.70
N GLY A 271 -9.57 11.19 9.63
CA GLY A 271 -9.75 12.05 10.80
C GLY A 271 -8.44 12.41 11.52
N ILE A 272 -7.30 12.22 10.85
CA ILE A 272 -5.97 12.53 11.38
C ILE A 272 -5.67 14.00 11.07
N LYS A 273 -5.58 14.84 12.11
CA LYS A 273 -5.34 16.29 11.99
C LYS A 273 -3.86 16.62 11.82
#